data_AF-A0A970GGW3-F1
#
_entry.id   AF-A0A970GGW3-F1
#
_cell.length_a   1.000
_cell.length_b   1.000
_cell.length_c   1.000
_cell.angle_alpha   90.00
_cell.angle_beta   90.00
_cell.angle_gamma   90.00
#
_symmetry.space_group_name_H-M   'P 1'
#
loop_
_entity.id
_entity.type
_entity.pdbx_description
1 polymer ?
#
loop_
_entity_poly.entity_id
_entity_poly.type
_entity_poly.pdbx_seq_one_letter_code
_entity_poly.pdbx_strand_id
1 'polypeptide(L)'
;SYSVPVLGWKTDEFPAFYARTSGKQIEKIESAKDVVNIYQAMQELYPHPTGILVANPVPEKDEIPFAEIEKYISEAIAEAKTKNITGKELTPFLLATLAEKTKGQSVQSNLALLKNNVIIGAQIAKELQ
;
A
#
# COMPACT_ATOMS: atom_id res chain seq x y z
N SER A 1 -16.50 -1.39 11.95
CA SER A 1 -15.13 -1.55 11.42
C SER A 1 -14.52 -2.82 12.01
N TYR A 2 -13.50 -3.40 11.38
CA TYR A 2 -12.87 -4.66 11.82
C TYR A 2 -11.72 -4.48 12.83
N SER A 3 -11.48 -3.25 13.30
CA SER A 3 -10.44 -2.92 14.30
C SER A 3 -9.04 -3.44 13.95
N VAL A 4 -8.64 -3.35 12.67
CA VAL A 4 -7.29 -3.67 12.20
C VAL A 4 -6.41 -2.43 12.33
N PRO A 5 -5.32 -2.45 13.11
CA PRO A 5 -4.38 -1.34 13.19
C PRO A 5 -3.71 -1.07 11.85
N VAL A 6 -3.57 0.22 11.52
CA VAL A 6 -2.89 0.70 10.32
C VAL A 6 -1.71 1.55 10.78
N LEU A 7 -0.49 1.09 10.50
CA LEU A 7 0.75 1.70 10.94
C LEU A 7 1.54 2.19 9.72
N GLY A 8 1.94 3.46 9.73
CA GLY A 8 2.77 4.07 8.69
C GLY A 8 4.24 3.84 8.94
N TRP A 9 4.92 3.13 8.03
CA TRP A 9 6.37 2.91 8.13
C TRP A 9 7.13 4.21 7.85
N LYS A 10 7.61 4.86 8.92
CA LYS A 10 8.33 6.14 8.88
C LYS A 10 7.54 7.27 8.21
N THR A 11 6.22 7.18 8.23
CA THR A 11 5.28 8.16 7.67
C THR A 11 4.07 8.29 8.60
N ASP A 12 3.54 9.50 8.74
CA ASP A 12 2.27 9.80 9.42
C ASP A 12 1.10 9.93 8.42
N GLU A 13 1.37 9.75 7.13
CA GLU A 13 0.36 9.78 6.08
C GLU A 13 0.28 8.45 5.33
N PHE A 14 -0.94 8.03 5.01
CA PHE A 14 -1.22 6.78 4.30
C PHE A 14 -0.73 6.86 2.84
N PRO A 15 0.20 5.99 2.42
CA PRO A 15 0.68 5.95 1.05
C PRO A 15 -0.38 5.36 0.10
N ALA A 16 -0.66 6.06 -0.99
CA ALA A 16 -1.59 5.65 -2.04
C ALA A 16 -0.90 4.82 -3.14
N PHE A 17 -0.18 3.78 -2.73
CA PHE A 17 0.49 2.80 -3.60
C PHE A 17 1.56 3.41 -4.53
N TYR A 18 1.18 4.09 -5.60
CA TYR A 18 2.09 4.81 -6.50
C TYR A 18 2.53 6.17 -5.96
N ALA A 19 1.73 6.75 -5.06
CA ALA A 19 2.02 8.01 -4.40
C ALA A 19 2.36 7.79 -2.93
N ARG A 20 3.27 8.61 -2.40
CA ARG A 20 3.69 8.55 -1.00
C ARG A 20 2.63 9.15 -0.06
N THR A 21 1.77 10.01 -0.58
CA THR A 21 0.74 10.76 0.15
C THR A 21 -0.65 10.50 -0.44
N SER A 22 -1.69 10.56 0.38
CA SER A 22 -3.11 10.39 0.03
C SER A 22 -4.06 11.39 0.68
N GLY A 23 -3.55 12.26 1.56
CA GLY A 23 -4.31 13.15 2.44
C GLY A 23 -4.94 12.47 3.67
N LYS A 24 -4.63 11.19 3.94
CA LYS A 24 -5.16 10.46 5.09
C LYS A 24 -4.09 10.19 6.14
N GLN A 25 -4.31 10.65 7.36
CA GLN A 25 -3.37 10.47 8.48
C GLN A 25 -3.45 9.05 9.06
N ILE A 26 -2.31 8.51 9.48
CA ILE A 26 -2.16 7.21 10.15
C ILE A 26 -1.07 7.28 11.22
N GLU A 27 -1.07 6.30 12.14
CA GLU A 27 -0.09 6.23 13.22
C GLU A 27 1.29 5.87 12.67
N LYS A 28 2.27 6.75 12.88
CA LYS A 28 3.66 6.55 12.44
C LYS A 28 4.39 5.58 13.36
N ILE A 29 5.19 4.70 12.78
CA ILE A 29 6.19 3.87 13.46
C ILE A 29 7.58 4.10 12.86
N GLU A 30 8.64 3.85 13.64
CA GLU A 30 10.01 4.13 13.21
C GLU A 30 10.79 2.85 12.85
N SER A 31 10.35 1.69 13.36
CA SER A 31 11.13 0.47 13.30
C SER A 31 10.29 -0.82 13.26
N ALA A 32 10.95 -1.92 12.88
CA ALA A 32 10.38 -3.26 12.92
C ALA A 32 10.00 -3.67 14.36
N LYS A 33 10.79 -3.22 15.34
CA LYS A 33 10.53 -3.45 16.76
C LYS A 33 9.21 -2.83 17.22
N ASP A 34 8.86 -1.66 16.71
CA ASP A 34 7.57 -1.03 17.03
C ASP A 34 6.40 -1.90 16.55
N VAL A 35 6.49 -2.47 15.34
CA VAL A 35 5.49 -3.41 14.81
C VAL A 35 5.35 -4.63 15.72
N VAL A 36 6.48 -5.24 16.10
CA VAL A 36 6.49 -6.46 16.92
C VAL A 36 5.95 -6.21 18.32
N ASN A 37 6.32 -5.09 18.97
CA ASN A 37 5.79 -4.72 20.27
C ASN A 37 4.26 -4.54 20.24
N ILE A 38 3.75 -3.86 19.21
CA ILE A 38 2.29 -3.68 19.03
C ILE A 38 1.62 -5.03 18.79
N TYR A 39 2.20 -5.88 17.95
CA TYR A 39 1.69 -7.22 17.67
C TYR A 39 1.61 -8.08 18.93
N GLN A 40 2.67 -8.12 19.75
CA GLN A 40 2.69 -8.88 21.00
C GLN A 40 1.66 -8.36 22.00
N ALA A 41 1.58 -7.05 22.20
CA ALA A 41 0.57 -6.44 23.06
C ALA A 41 -0.86 -6.77 22.58
N MET A 42 -1.09 -6.79 21.26
CA MET A 42 -2.38 -7.19 20.71
C MET A 42 -2.71 -8.66 21.01
N GLN A 43 -1.73 -9.56 20.92
CA GLN A 43 -1.96 -10.98 21.22
C GLN A 43 -2.26 -11.23 22.70
N GLU A 44 -1.73 -10.41 23.60
CA GLU A 44 -2.03 -10.49 25.04
C GLU A 44 -3.41 -9.92 25.39
N LEU A 45 -3.82 -8.84 24.72
CA LEU A 45 -5.03 -8.08 25.05
C LEU A 45 -6.28 -8.55 24.31
N TYR A 46 -6.13 -9.10 23.10
CA TYR A 46 -7.25 -9.46 22.24
C TYR A 46 -7.53 -10.98 22.25
N PRO A 47 -8.77 -11.41 22.54
CA PRO A 47 -9.12 -12.82 22.59
C PRO A 47 -9.20 -13.49 21.20
N HIS A 48 -9.10 -12.72 20.12
CA HIS A 48 -9.22 -13.21 18.75
C HIS A 48 -8.03 -12.77 17.91
N PRO A 49 -7.45 -13.69 17.09
CA PRO A 49 -6.39 -13.34 16.16
C PRO A 49 -6.82 -12.22 15.22
N THR A 50 -5.96 -11.23 15.05
CA THR A 50 -6.13 -10.15 14.06
C THR A 50 -4.79 -9.82 13.41
N GLY A 51 -4.82 -9.07 12.31
CA GLY A 51 -3.64 -8.61 11.60
C GLY A 51 -3.27 -7.17 11.93
N ILE A 52 -2.09 -6.76 11.48
CA ILE A 52 -1.65 -5.36 11.42
C ILE A 52 -1.37 -5.03 9.95
N LEU A 53 -1.89 -3.89 9.49
CA LEU A 53 -1.51 -3.34 8.19
C LEU A 53 -0.35 -2.36 8.37
N VAL A 54 0.83 -2.73 7.86
CA VAL A 54 1.97 -1.80 7.78
C VAL A 54 1.97 -1.15 6.41
N ALA A 55 1.67 0.15 6.37
CA ALA A 55 1.62 0.94 5.16
C ALA A 55 3.00 1.58 4.90
N ASN A 56 3.69 1.08 3.88
CA ASN A 56 5.02 1.53 3.51
C ASN A 56 4.98 2.37 2.22
N PRO A 57 5.47 3.62 2.23
CA PRO A 57 5.54 4.43 1.01
C PRO A 57 6.44 3.83 -0.06
N VAL A 58 6.07 4.03 -1.33
CA VAL A 58 6.96 3.79 -2.47
C VAL A 58 8.24 4.63 -2.32
N PRO A 59 9.42 4.15 -2.73
CA PRO A 59 10.62 4.98 -2.71
C PRO A 59 10.40 6.29 -3.49
N GLU A 60 10.95 7.40 -2.98
CA GLU A 60 10.73 8.75 -3.53
C GLU A 60 11.05 8.88 -5.03
N LYS A 61 12.14 8.26 -5.48
CA LYS A 61 12.53 8.26 -6.90
C LYS A 61 11.57 7.49 -7.82
N ASP A 62 10.74 6.61 -7.25
CA ASP A 62 9.82 5.72 -7.95
C ASP A 62 8.36 6.17 -7.75
N GLU A 63 8.13 7.33 -7.13
CA GLU A 63 6.81 7.92 -6.94
C GLU A 63 6.19 8.41 -8.25
N ILE A 64 4.89 8.20 -8.38
CA ILE A 64 4.03 8.93 -9.32
C ILE A 64 3.16 9.85 -8.47
N PRO A 65 3.24 11.19 -8.63
CA PRO A 65 2.49 12.13 -7.81
C PRO A 65 0.99 11.80 -7.75
N PHE A 66 0.39 11.94 -6.58
CA PHE A 66 -1.02 11.55 -6.35
C PHE A 66 -1.98 12.17 -7.39
N ALA A 67 -1.84 13.47 -7.66
CA ALA A 67 -2.67 14.18 -8.63
C ALA A 67 -2.50 13.65 -10.07
N GLU A 68 -1.32 13.14 -10.42
CA GLU A 68 -1.04 12.59 -11.75
C GLU A 68 -1.65 11.19 -11.89
N ILE A 69 -1.39 10.29 -10.93
CA ILE A 69 -1.88 8.91 -11.02
C ILE A 69 -3.41 8.83 -10.86
N GLU A 70 -4.02 9.70 -10.06
CA GLU A 70 -5.46 9.75 -9.84
C GLU A 70 -6.23 10.03 -11.14
N LYS A 71 -5.65 10.84 -12.04
CA LYS A 71 -6.21 11.07 -13.38
C LYS A 71 -6.29 9.77 -14.17
N TYR A 72 -5.20 9.01 -14.21
CA TYR A 72 -5.14 7.74 -14.95
C TYR A 72 -6.04 6.67 -14.32
N ILE A 73 -6.12 6.62 -12.98
CA ILE A 73 -7.02 5.72 -12.25
C ILE A 73 -8.48 6.04 -12.60
N SER A 74 -8.86 7.33 -12.56
CA SER A 74 -10.21 7.77 -12.89
C SER A 74 -10.60 7.42 -14.34
N GLU A 75 -9.70 7.66 -15.29
CA GLU A 75 -9.89 7.27 -16.69
C GLU A 75 -10.05 5.74 -16.85
N ALA A 76 -9.20 4.95 -16.19
CA ALA A 76 -9.25 3.49 -16.25
C ALA A 76 -10.55 2.94 -15.64
N ILE A 77 -11.02 3.51 -14.54
CA ILE A 77 -12.31 3.15 -13.92
C ILE A 77 -13.48 3.49 -14.86
N ALA A 78 -13.45 4.65 -15.51
CA ALA A 78 -14.49 5.03 -16.48
C ALA A 78 -14.51 4.06 -17.67
N GLU A 79 -13.35 3.67 -18.18
CA GLU A 79 -13.23 2.70 -19.27
C GLU A 79 -13.69 1.29 -18.87
N ALA A 80 -13.39 0.86 -17.64
CA ALA A 80 -13.87 -0.42 -17.13
C ALA A 80 -15.41 -0.45 -17.08
N LYS A 81 -16.03 0.67 -16.66
CA LYS A 81 -17.49 0.81 -16.64
C LYS A 81 -18.11 0.76 -18.02
N THR A 82 -17.55 1.46 -19.02
CA THR A 82 -18.08 1.43 -20.39
C THR A 82 -17.97 0.04 -21.02
N LYS A 83 -16.94 -0.72 -20.63
CA LYS A 83 -16.71 -2.11 -21.07
C LYS A 83 -17.41 -3.16 -20.20
N ASN A 84 -18.17 -2.78 -19.17
CA ASN A 84 -18.80 -3.67 -18.19
C ASN A 84 -17.83 -4.68 -17.52
N ILE A 85 -16.56 -4.30 -17.35
CA ILE A 85 -15.55 -5.13 -16.69
C ILE A 85 -15.77 -5.05 -15.18
N THR A 86 -16.00 -6.20 -14.54
CA THR A 86 -16.38 -6.27 -13.13
C THR A 86 -15.77 -7.49 -12.43
N GLY A 87 -15.95 -7.58 -11.11
CA GLY A 87 -15.47 -8.70 -10.30
C GLY A 87 -13.96 -8.89 -10.41
N LYS A 88 -13.53 -10.14 -10.56
CA LYS A 88 -12.11 -10.53 -10.62
C LYS A 88 -11.34 -9.94 -11.82
N GLU A 89 -12.03 -9.50 -12.86
CA GLU A 89 -11.42 -8.97 -14.09
C GLU A 89 -11.07 -7.48 -13.97
N LEU A 90 -11.67 -6.79 -13.00
CA LEU A 90 -11.48 -5.36 -12.82
C LEU A 90 -10.02 -5.01 -12.48
N THR A 91 -9.43 -5.66 -11.48
CA THR A 91 -8.06 -5.32 -11.05
C THR A 91 -7.01 -5.56 -12.16
N PRO A 92 -6.99 -6.72 -12.86
CA PRO A 92 -6.08 -6.91 -13.98
C PRO A 92 -6.26 -5.86 -15.08
N PHE A 93 -7.50 -5.51 -15.41
CA PHE A 93 -7.79 -4.46 -16.39
C PHE A 93 -7.24 -3.11 -15.97
N LEU A 94 -7.54 -2.65 -14.74
CA LEU A 94 -7.07 -1.36 -14.23
C LEU A 94 -5.54 -1.27 -14.24
N LEU A 95 -4.85 -2.32 -13.79
CA LEU A 95 -3.38 -2.33 -13.77
C LEU A 95 -2.78 -2.31 -15.20
N ALA A 96 -3.38 -3.03 -16.14
CA ALA A 96 -2.94 -3.01 -17.54
C ALA A 96 -3.15 -1.62 -18.18
N THR A 97 -4.31 -1.01 -17.97
CA THR A 97 -4.61 0.34 -18.46
C THR A 97 -3.68 1.39 -17.86
N LEU A 98 -3.37 1.29 -16.56
CA LEU A 98 -2.39 2.17 -15.93
C LEU A 98 -0.99 1.98 -16.51
N ALA A 99 -0.57 0.74 -16.77
CA ALA A 99 0.73 0.47 -17.41
C ALA A 99 0.83 1.12 -18.79
N GLU A 100 -0.22 1.04 -19.61
CA GLU A 100 -0.27 1.68 -20.93
C GLU A 100 -0.24 3.21 -20.81
N LYS A 101 -1.15 3.79 -20.01
CA LYS A 101 -1.31 5.25 -19.89
C LYS A 101 -0.09 5.94 -19.29
N THR A 102 0.62 5.28 -18.37
CA THR A 102 1.86 5.78 -17.76
C THR A 102 3.12 5.37 -18.53
N LYS A 103 2.98 4.76 -19.72
CA LYS A 103 4.10 4.28 -20.55
C LYS A 103 5.08 3.38 -19.75
N GLY A 104 4.53 2.55 -18.87
CA GLY A 104 5.29 1.61 -18.04
C GLY A 104 5.79 2.16 -16.70
N GLN A 105 5.63 3.45 -16.40
CA GLN A 105 6.08 4.04 -15.13
C GLN A 105 5.35 3.41 -13.92
N SER A 106 4.05 3.12 -14.02
CA SER A 106 3.31 2.42 -12.95
C SER A 106 3.87 1.03 -12.68
N VAL A 107 4.35 0.32 -13.71
CA VAL A 107 4.98 -1.00 -13.55
C VAL A 107 6.32 -0.87 -12.81
N GLN A 108 7.12 0.14 -13.15
CA GLN A 108 8.38 0.42 -12.47
C GLN A 108 8.17 0.77 -11.00
N SER A 109 7.22 1.68 -10.73
CA SER A 109 6.83 2.10 -9.38
C SER A 109 6.34 0.92 -8.53
N ASN A 110 5.44 0.09 -9.07
CA ASN A 110 4.94 -1.10 -8.40
C ASN A 110 6.06 -2.11 -8.09
N LEU A 111 7.00 -2.32 -9.02
CA LEU A 111 8.15 -3.20 -8.79
C LEU A 111 9.08 -2.67 -7.69
N ALA A 112 9.31 -1.35 -7.64
CA ALA A 112 10.09 -0.72 -6.59
C ALA A 112 9.41 -0.84 -5.22
N LEU A 113 8.10 -0.57 -5.16
CA LEU A 113 7.29 -0.76 -3.96
C LEU A 113 7.32 -2.21 -3.48
N LEU A 114 7.15 -3.18 -4.38
CA LEU A 114 7.21 -4.61 -4.05
C LEU A 114 8.54 -4.97 -3.36
N LYS A 115 9.67 -4.56 -3.95
CA LYS A 115 11.00 -4.78 -3.37
C LYS A 115 11.14 -4.13 -2.00
N ASN A 116 10.66 -2.89 -1.86
CA ASN A 116 10.70 -2.16 -0.60
C ASN A 116 9.87 -2.86 0.50
N ASN A 117 8.67 -3.33 0.15
CA ASN A 117 7.80 -4.09 1.05
C ASN A 117 8.44 -5.40 1.49
N VAL A 118 9.12 -6.12 0.59
CA VAL A 118 9.86 -7.36 0.94
C VAL A 118 10.96 -7.08 1.95
N ILE A 119 11.73 -6.01 1.78
CA ILE A 119 12.79 -5.62 2.71
C ILE A 119 12.23 -5.37 4.11
N ILE A 120 11.15 -4.58 4.22
CA ILE A 120 10.53 -4.25 5.51
C ILE A 120 9.86 -5.48 6.13
N GLY A 121 9.15 -6.28 5.33
CA GLY A 121 8.58 -7.55 5.79
C GLY A 121 9.63 -8.49 6.35
N ALA A 122 10.80 -8.58 5.72
CA ALA A 122 11.93 -9.37 6.22
C ALA A 122 12.51 -8.81 7.53
N GLN A 123 12.58 -7.48 7.69
CA GLN A 123 13.02 -6.84 8.94
C GLN A 123 12.06 -7.15 10.09
N ILE A 124 10.75 -7.06 9.85
CA ILE A 124 9.71 -7.40 10.84
C ILE A 124 9.78 -8.89 11.19
N ALA A 125 9.88 -9.77 10.19
CA ALA A 125 9.98 -11.20 10.40
C ALA A 125 11.21 -11.60 11.23
N LYS A 126 12.35 -10.93 11.03
CA LYS A 126 13.56 -11.15 11.82
C LYS A 126 13.39 -10.74 13.29
N GLU A 127 12.67 -9.65 13.54
CA GLU A 127 12.41 -9.15 14.90
C GLU A 127 11.37 -9.99 15.67
N LEU A 128 10.56 -10.78 14.96
CA LEU A 128 9.61 -11.73 15.56
C LEU A 128 10.27 -13.03 16.08
N GLN A 129 11.52 -13.31 15.69
CA GLN A 129 12.26 -14.51 16.09
C GLN A 129 12.87 -14.37 17.48
#